data_AF-A0A9N9A6J0-F1
#
_entry.id   AF-A0A9N9A6J0-F1
#
_cell.length_a   1.000
_cell.length_b   1.000
_cell.length_c   1.000
_cell.angle_alpha   90.00
_cell.angle_beta   90.00
_cell.angle_gamma   90.00
#
_symmetry.space_group_name_H-M   'P 1'
#
loop_
_entity.id
_entity.type
_entity.pdbx_description
1 polymer ?
#
loop_
_entity_poly.entity_id
_entity_poly.type
_entity_poly.pdbx_seq_one_letter_code
_entity_poly.pdbx_strand_id
1 'polypeptide(L)'
;KKVCNGTIGIVINFDLSFLEVRVAFNVIGGIIDIVIKRESDKFIVDGKPFSRCQFSLQIAFTLTVHKTHCTDWSKVYIASFHPSAFINDMSMVEEYRRLEKKASTPLPL
;
A
#
# COMPACT_ATOMS: atom_id res chain seq x y z
N LYS A 1 1.89 18.93 -6.44
CA LYS A 1 0.95 17.79 -6.33
C LYS A 1 1.74 16.54 -6.03
N LYS A 2 1.27 15.71 -5.11
CA LYS A 2 2.14 14.80 -4.34
C LYS A 2 1.95 13.36 -4.83
N VAL A 3 3.03 12.76 -5.32
CA VAL A 3 3.14 11.30 -5.42
C VAL A 3 3.09 10.75 -4.00
N CYS A 4 2.25 9.75 -3.77
CA CYS A 4 2.06 9.10 -2.49
C CYS A 4 2.24 7.58 -2.61
N ASN A 5 2.30 6.90 -1.46
CA ASN A 5 2.37 5.44 -1.44
C ASN A 5 1.13 4.85 -2.15
N GLY A 6 1.36 3.91 -3.07
CA GLY A 6 0.33 3.34 -3.94
C GLY A 6 0.14 4.06 -5.28
N THR A 7 0.82 5.19 -5.54
CA THR A 7 0.79 5.81 -6.88
C THR A 7 1.50 4.89 -7.88
N ILE A 8 0.80 4.52 -8.96
CA ILE A 8 1.36 3.69 -10.02
C ILE A 8 2.06 4.59 -11.04
N GLY A 9 3.27 4.20 -11.44
CA GLY A 9 4.07 4.89 -12.44
C GLY A 9 4.72 3.92 -13.42
N ILE A 10 5.27 4.45 -14.50
CA ILE A 10 5.97 3.69 -15.54
C ILE A 10 7.46 3.93 -15.37
N VAL A 11 8.24 2.85 -15.27
CA VAL A 11 9.71 2.94 -15.27
C VAL A 11 10.17 3.37 -16.66
N ILE A 12 10.88 4.48 -16.74
CA ILE A 12 11.39 5.04 -18.00
C ILE A 12 12.88 4.78 -18.21
N ASN A 13 13.65 4.64 -17.11
CA ASN A 13 15.07 4.34 -17.16
C ASN A 13 15.53 3.72 -15.84
N PHE A 14 16.59 2.92 -15.91
CA PHE A 14 17.28 2.32 -14.78
C PHE A 14 18.79 2.60 -14.91
N ASP A 15 19.37 3.29 -13.94
CA ASP A 15 20.81 3.54 -13.88
C ASP A 15 21.46 2.61 -12.85
N LEU A 16 22.24 1.63 -13.35
CA LEU A 16 22.97 0.67 -12.52
C LEU A 16 24.20 1.29 -11.84
N SER A 17 24.76 2.37 -12.38
CA SER A 17 25.96 3.02 -11.85
C SER A 17 25.62 3.81 -10.59
N PHE A 18 24.52 4.55 -10.63
CA PHE A 18 24.06 5.37 -9.51
C PHE A 18 22.98 4.70 -8.66
N LEU A 19 22.49 3.52 -9.09
CA LEU A 19 21.43 2.77 -8.40
C LEU A 19 20.17 3.62 -8.27
N GLU A 20 19.75 4.17 -9.40
CA GLU A 20 18.63 5.09 -9.54
C GLU A 20 17.60 4.53 -10.52
N VAL A 21 16.32 4.67 -10.19
CA VAL A 21 15.22 4.31 -11.10
C VAL A 21 14.43 5.55 -11.40
N ARG A 22 14.28 5.88 -12.69
CA ARG A 22 13.41 6.98 -13.10
C ARG A 22 12.02 6.45 -13.39
N VAL A 23 11.03 7.09 -12.77
CA VAL A 23 9.63 6.70 -12.88
C VAL A 23 8.79 7.91 -13.25
N ALA A 24 8.00 7.76 -14.31
CA ALA A 24 7.01 8.75 -14.70
C ALA A 24 5.66 8.41 -14.05
N PHE A 25 5.09 9.37 -13.33
CA PHE A 25 3.79 9.27 -12.66
C PHE A 25 2.78 10.19 -13.34
N ASN A 26 1.62 9.63 -13.68
CA ASN A 26 0.46 10.43 -14.06
C ASN A 26 -0.23 10.92 -12.79
N VAL A 27 -0.26 12.24 -12.58
CA VAL A 27 -1.00 12.85 -11.47
C VAL A 27 -1.97 13.88 -12.03
N ILE A 28 -2.95 14.30 -11.22
CA ILE A 28 -3.87 15.37 -11.62
C ILE A 28 -3.03 16.57 -12.09
N GLY A 29 -3.19 17.05 -13.32
CA GLY A 29 -2.44 18.21 -13.83
C GLY A 29 -1.08 17.92 -14.47
N GLY A 30 -0.74 16.67 -14.76
CA GLY A 30 0.34 16.35 -15.70
C GLY A 30 1.15 15.10 -15.35
N ILE A 31 2.20 14.87 -16.14
CA ILE A 31 3.19 13.83 -15.91
C ILE A 31 4.31 14.42 -15.06
N ILE A 32 4.67 13.74 -13.98
CA ILE A 32 5.83 14.07 -13.15
C ILE A 32 6.85 12.94 -13.27
N ASP A 33 8.11 13.31 -13.49
CA ASP A 33 9.25 12.39 -13.53
C ASP A 33 10.01 12.47 -12.21
N ILE A 34 10.22 11.33 -11.56
CA ILE A 34 10.90 11.22 -10.27
C ILE A 34 12.04 10.20 -10.36
N VAL A 35 13.20 10.61 -9.88
CA VAL A 35 14.35 9.72 -9.62
C VAL A 35 14.17 9.08 -8.25
N ILE A 36 14.07 7.76 -8.19
CA ILE A 36 13.92 6.97 -6.98
C ILE A 36 15.27 6.31 -6.66
N LYS A 37 15.72 6.53 -5.42
CA LYS A 37 16.97 5.98 -4.87
C LYS A 37 16.66 4.85 -3.89
N ARG A 38 17.69 4.12 -3.50
CA ARG A 38 17.55 3.14 -2.42
C ARG A 38 17.42 3.84 -1.07
N GLU A 39 16.48 3.37 -0.28
CA GLU A 39 16.32 3.71 1.12
C GLU A 39 16.94 2.59 1.97
N SER A 40 17.56 2.97 3.09
CA SER A 40 18.14 2.03 4.04
C SER A 40 17.45 2.14 5.38
N ASP A 41 16.64 1.13 5.72
CA ASP A 41 15.99 1.04 7.00
C ASP A 41 16.87 0.26 7.99
N LYS A 42 16.97 0.75 9.21
CA LYS A 42 17.68 0.09 10.31
C LYS A 42 16.68 -0.29 11.39
N PHE A 43 16.75 -1.52 11.88
CA PHE A 43 15.83 -2.04 12.88
C PHE A 43 16.51 -3.09 13.76
N ILE A 44 15.92 -3.38 14.92
CA ILE A 44 16.46 -4.36 15.88
C ILE A 44 15.54 -5.58 15.89
N VAL A 45 16.11 -6.78 15.76
CA VAL A 45 15.39 -8.06 15.90
C VAL A 45 16.12 -8.86 16.98
N ASP A 46 15.40 -9.29 18.02
CA ASP A 46 15.94 -10.01 19.18
C ASP A 46 17.15 -9.32 19.82
N GLY A 47 17.08 -8.00 19.96
CA GLY A 47 18.15 -7.18 20.54
C GLY A 47 19.37 -6.97 19.63
N LYS A 48 19.39 -7.55 18.42
CA LYS A 48 20.49 -7.41 17.45
C LYS A 48 20.14 -6.41 16.34
N PRO A 49 21.08 -5.55 15.92
CA PRO A 49 20.83 -4.59 14.84
C PRO A 49 20.87 -5.27 13.47
N PHE A 50 19.89 -4.90 12.63
CA PHE A 50 19.77 -5.31 11.24
C PHE A 50 19.51 -4.08 10.36
N SER A 51 19.74 -4.23 9.06
CA SER A 51 19.40 -3.21 8.07
C SER A 51 18.90 -3.82 6.77
N ARG A 52 18.05 -3.09 6.07
CA ARG A 52 17.53 -3.46 4.75
C ARG A 52 17.72 -2.29 3.80
N CYS A 53 18.39 -2.55 2.68
CA CYS A 53 18.60 -1.56 1.61
C CYS A 53 17.75 -1.89 0.39
N GLN A 54 16.97 -0.90 -0.02
CA GLN A 54 15.65 -0.94 -0.61
C GLN A 54 15.26 0.04 -1.72
N PHE A 55 14.83 -0.35 -2.91
CA PHE A 55 13.98 0.59 -3.68
C PHE A 55 12.57 0.62 -3.11
N SER A 56 11.99 1.81 -2.94
CA SER A 56 10.60 2.00 -2.53
C SER A 56 9.65 1.82 -3.72
N LEU A 57 9.78 0.69 -4.41
CA LEU A 57 9.05 0.31 -5.62
C LEU A 57 8.59 -1.16 -5.54
N GLN A 58 7.44 -1.45 -6.13
CA GLN A 58 6.90 -2.79 -6.30
C GLN A 58 6.26 -2.90 -7.69
N ILE A 59 6.37 -4.07 -8.33
CA ILE A 59 5.69 -4.35 -9.59
C ILE A 59 4.17 -4.31 -9.38
N ALA A 60 3.46 -3.54 -10.21
CA ALA A 60 2.04 -3.25 -10.03
C ALA A 60 1.10 -4.02 -10.97
N PHE A 61 1.59 -4.99 -11.76
CA PHE A 61 0.72 -5.85 -12.59
C PHE A 61 -0.26 -6.69 -11.76
N THR A 62 0.16 -7.06 -10.56
CA THR A 62 -0.67 -7.76 -9.58
C THR A 62 -0.40 -7.16 -8.20
N LEU A 63 -1.44 -6.61 -7.57
CA LEU A 63 -1.35 -6.02 -6.24
C LEU A 63 -2.27 -6.76 -5.28
N THR A 64 -1.83 -6.89 -4.03
CA THR A 64 -2.67 -7.40 -2.96
C THR A 64 -3.73 -6.36 -2.58
N VAL A 65 -4.91 -6.79 -2.17
CA VAL A 65 -6.05 -5.90 -1.85
C VAL A 65 -5.67 -4.78 -0.86
N HIS A 66 -4.89 -5.08 0.17
CA HIS A 66 -4.42 -4.10 1.16
C HIS A 66 -3.45 -3.04 0.59
N LYS A 67 -2.98 -3.19 -0.65
CA LYS A 67 -2.17 -2.20 -1.37
C LYS A 67 -3.00 -1.37 -2.34
N THR A 68 -4.19 -1.83 -2.68
CA THR A 68 -5.10 -1.20 -3.65
C THR A 68 -6.25 -0.50 -2.93
N HIS A 69 -5.99 0.29 -1.88
CA HIS A 69 -7.01 1.14 -1.26
C HIS A 69 -7.48 2.20 -2.26
N CYS A 70 -8.33 1.77 -3.19
CA CYS A 70 -8.82 2.54 -4.31
C CYS A 70 -10.24 3.01 -3.99
N THR A 71 -10.54 4.24 -4.41
CA THR A 71 -11.86 4.85 -4.27
C THR A 71 -12.81 4.41 -5.38
N ASP A 72 -12.30 3.83 -6.47
CA ASP A 72 -13.09 3.35 -7.61
C ASP A 72 -12.64 1.94 -8.01
N TRP A 73 -13.59 1.00 -7.92
CA TRP A 73 -13.38 -0.43 -8.19
C TRP A 73 -13.92 -0.86 -9.56
N SER A 74 -14.46 0.07 -10.36
CA SER A 74 -15.13 -0.23 -11.64
C SER A 74 -14.24 -0.92 -12.68
N LYS A 75 -12.91 -0.88 -12.50
CA LYS A 75 -11.91 -1.46 -13.42
C LYS A 75 -10.99 -2.49 -12.76
N VAL A 76 -11.37 -3.02 -11.60
CA VAL A 76 -10.57 -4.01 -10.87
C VAL A 76 -11.20 -5.39 -11.02
N TYR A 77 -10.39 -6.41 -11.31
CA TYR A 77 -10.82 -7.81 -11.30
C TYR A 77 -10.04 -8.59 -10.23
N ILE A 78 -10.71 -9.51 -9.55
CA ILE A 78 -10.07 -10.42 -8.58
C ILE A 78 -9.59 -11.64 -9.34
N ALA A 79 -8.26 -11.80 -9.44
CA ALA A 79 -7.66 -12.91 -10.18
C ALA A 79 -7.81 -14.27 -9.49
N SER A 80 -7.89 -14.30 -8.15
CA SER A 80 -8.06 -15.51 -7.35
C SER A 80 -8.72 -15.18 -6.01
N PHE A 81 -9.65 -16.02 -5.56
CA PHE A 81 -10.41 -15.83 -4.35
C PHE A 81 -10.61 -17.16 -3.63
N HIS A 82 -9.96 -17.34 -2.49
CA HIS A 82 -10.13 -18.53 -1.66
C HIS A 82 -10.65 -18.15 -0.27
N PRO A 83 -11.78 -18.72 0.20
CA PRO A 83 -12.35 -18.36 1.49
C PRO A 83 -11.42 -18.59 2.69
N SER A 84 -10.49 -19.53 2.63
CA SER A 84 -9.51 -19.73 3.71
C SER A 84 -8.43 -18.65 3.78
N ALA A 85 -8.37 -17.72 2.82
CA ALA A 85 -7.46 -16.58 2.84
C ALA A 85 -7.96 -15.44 3.76
N PHE A 86 -9.22 -15.52 4.22
CA PHE A 86 -9.74 -14.57 5.19
C PHE A 86 -9.21 -14.89 6.58
N ILE A 87 -8.33 -14.03 7.08
CA ILE A 87 -7.97 -13.98 8.48
C ILE A 87 -8.85 -12.91 9.11
N ASN A 88 -9.88 -13.35 9.83
CA ASN A 88 -10.70 -12.46 10.63
C ASN A 88 -10.08 -12.39 12.02
N ASP A 89 -9.65 -11.20 12.42
CA ASP A 89 -9.24 -10.95 13.80
C ASP A 89 -10.49 -10.93 14.68
N MET A 90 -10.60 -11.92 15.59
CA MET A 90 -11.74 -12.05 16.49
C MET A 90 -11.94 -10.81 17.36
N SER A 91 -10.85 -10.11 17.73
CA SER A 91 -10.94 -8.87 18.50
C SER A 91 -11.64 -7.74 17.72
N MET A 92 -11.39 -7.66 16.40
CA MET A 92 -12.06 -6.71 15.51
C MET A 92 -13.53 -7.06 15.33
N VAL A 93 -13.86 -8.35 15.24
CA VAL A 93 -15.25 -8.82 15.16
C VAL A 93 -16.03 -8.49 16.43
N GLU A 94 -15.43 -8.68 17.60
CA GLU A 94 -16.03 -8.32 18.89
C GLU A 94 -16.24 -6.82 19.04
N GLU A 95 -15.24 -6.01 18.66
CA GLU A 95 -15.32 -4.56 18.67
C GLU A 95 -16.42 -4.05 17.73
N TYR A 96 -16.51 -4.61 16.52
CA TYR A 96 -17.58 -4.28 15.56
C TYR A 96 -18.97 -4.55 16.16
N ARG A 97 -19.19 -5.73 16.76
CA ARG A 97 -20.45 -6.06 17.45
C ARG A 97 -20.75 -5.11 18.62
N ARG A 98 -19.73 -4.68 19.35
CA ARG A 98 -19.88 -3.68 20.44
C ARG A 98 -20.32 -2.33 19.88
N LEU A 99 -19.78 -1.91 18.74
CA LEU A 99 -20.14 -0.67 18.07
C LEU A 99 -21.56 -0.70 17.50
N GLU A 100 -21.99 -1.81 16.88
CA GLU A 100 -23.37 -1.97 16.39
C GLU A 100 -24.40 -1.83 17.52
N LYS A 101 -24.12 -2.40 18.69
CA LYS A 101 -24.97 -2.24 19.89
C LYS A 101 -25.07 -0.80 20.36
N LYS A 102 -23.99 -0.02 20.26
CA LYS A 102 -24.00 1.42 20.60
C LYS A 102 -24.71 2.26 19.55
N ALA A 103 -24.59 1.92 18.26
CA ALA A 103 -25.26 2.63 17.19
C ALA A 103 -26.78 2.40 17.19
N SER A 104 -27.23 1.25 17.71
CA SER A 104 -28.65 0.90 17.84
C SER A 104 -29.32 1.47 19.08
N THR A 105 -28.57 2.00 20.05
CA THR A 105 -29.14 2.84 21.11
C THR A 105 -29.36 4.26 20.59
N PRO A 106 -30.60 4.79 20.61
CA PRO A 106 -30.85 6.16 20.19
C PRO A 106 -30.11 7.14 21.12
N LEU A 107 -29.57 8.21 20.53
CA LEU A 107 -28.94 9.28 21.29
C LEU A 107 -29.96 9.89 22.27
N PRO A 108 -29.55 10.20 23.52
CA PRO A 108 -30.45 10.89 24.45
C PRO A 108 -30.87 12.22 23.83
N LEU A 109 -32.19 12.46 23.83
CA LEU A 109 -32.81 13.72 23.41
C LEU A 109 -32.33 14.89 24.28
#